data_AF-A0AA39PYD4-F1
#
_entry.id   AF-A0AA39PYD4-F1
#
_cell.length_a   1.000
_cell.length_b   1.000
_cell.length_c   1.000
_cell.angle_alpha   90.00
_cell.angle_beta   90.00
_cell.angle_gamma   90.00
#
_symmetry.space_group_name_H-M   'P 1'
#
loop_
_entity.id
_entity.type
_entity.pdbx_description
1 polymer ?
#
loop_
_entity_poly.entity_id
_entity_poly.type
_entity_poly.pdbx_seq_one_letter_code
_entity_poly.pdbx_strand_id
1 'polypeptide(L)'
;MEGEYDPTLELVKAINNMHIMDPDTVGDSSNVNGPNVLSWSSPHLSAPLSGWVAPPSSSDGYNGHILKDFNEETSTAENIHQYCSRWPPHRTPVTYCNWISVNRDTVAKAGQENQVDALKSSFHALLARGNEFITVDSLDQIACESNVVSGKWLIFSDSRGLAEFWEDIVWLVCSTRRKGCAKVSPNKGHDHYIGFKMDAYTHLGIYGKNPWGIRPNRYWQ
;
A
#
# COMPACT_ATOMS: atom_id res chain seq x y z
N MET A 1 22.49 25.73 5.28
CA MET A 1 21.07 25.63 4.89
C MET A 1 20.80 24.17 4.64
N GLU A 2 20.39 23.46 5.69
CA GLU A 2 19.96 22.07 5.57
C GLU A 2 18.64 22.06 4.81
N GLY A 3 18.57 21.28 3.73
CA GLY A 3 17.34 21.12 2.97
C GLY A 3 16.27 20.52 3.87
N GLU A 4 15.11 21.17 3.92
CA GLU A 4 13.95 20.71 4.67
C GLU A 4 13.61 19.28 4.23
N TYR A 5 13.69 18.33 5.18
CA TYR A 5 13.40 16.93 4.94
C TYR A 5 11.90 16.79 4.65
N ASP A 6 11.57 16.55 3.38
CA ASP A 6 10.20 16.27 2.94
C ASP A 6 9.99 14.75 2.88
N PRO A 7 9.32 14.15 3.89
CA PRO A 7 9.07 12.71 3.93
C PRO A 7 8.18 12.25 2.77
N THR A 8 7.35 13.12 2.18
CA THR A 8 6.50 12.79 1.04
C THR A 8 7.34 12.65 -0.22
N LEU A 9 8.29 13.56 -0.43
CA LEU A 9 9.21 13.48 -1.57
C LEU A 9 10.15 12.27 -1.47
N GLU A 10 10.67 11.95 -0.29
CA GLU A 10 11.50 10.75 -0.09
C GLU A 10 10.69 9.46 -0.22
N LEU A 11 9.43 9.44 0.21
CA LEU A 11 8.52 8.32 -0.02
C LEU A 11 8.20 8.14 -1.51
N VAL A 12 7.96 9.24 -2.23
CA VAL A 12 7.74 9.22 -3.69
C VAL A 12 8.99 8.73 -4.42
N LYS A 13 10.19 9.17 -4.03
CA LYS A 13 11.45 8.66 -4.56
C LYS A 13 11.64 7.17 -4.25
N ALA A 14 11.39 6.75 -3.02
CA ALA A 14 11.47 5.35 -2.62
C ALA A 14 10.48 4.47 -3.42
N ILE A 15 9.26 4.97 -3.64
CA ILE A 15 8.23 4.25 -4.39
C ILE A 15 8.52 4.22 -5.90
N ASN A 16 9.06 5.31 -6.47
CA ASN A 16 9.39 5.42 -7.90
C ASN A 16 10.70 4.70 -8.27
N ASN A 17 11.67 4.60 -7.36
CA ASN A 17 12.94 3.91 -7.58
C ASN A 17 12.85 2.39 -7.42
N MET A 18 11.70 1.85 -6.98
CA MET A 18 11.47 0.41 -6.96
C MET A 18 11.15 -0.09 -8.36
N HIS A 19 12.20 -0.50 -9.08
CA HIS A 19 12.09 -1.47 -10.16
C HIS A 19 11.42 -2.73 -9.59
N ILE A 20 10.16 -2.95 -9.94
CA ILE A 20 9.61 -4.30 -9.93
C ILE A 20 10.49 -5.06 -10.91
N MET A 21 11.04 -6.20 -10.51
CA MET A 21 11.60 -7.18 -11.44
C MET A 21 10.48 -7.52 -12.43
N ASP A 22 10.42 -6.81 -13.55
CA ASP A 22 9.59 -7.18 -14.68
C ASP A 22 10.33 -8.33 -15.37
N PRO A 23 9.72 -9.52 -15.53
CA PRO A 23 10.37 -10.64 -16.20
C PRO A 23 10.69 -10.37 -17.67
N ASP A 24 10.21 -9.26 -18.24
CA ASP A 24 10.38 -8.92 -19.65
C ASP A 24 10.97 -7.51 -19.82
N THR A 25 12.29 -7.39 -19.72
CA THR A 25 13.01 -6.21 -20.24
C THR A 25 13.66 -6.54 -21.58
N VAL A 26 12.91 -6.30 -22.67
CA VAL A 26 13.49 -5.97 -23.98
C VAL A 26 13.13 -4.51 -24.23
N GLY A 27 14.17 -3.68 -24.31
CA GLY A 27 14.05 -2.24 -24.17
C GLY A 27 13.36 -1.52 -25.33
N ASP A 28 13.01 -0.26 -25.08
CA ASP A 28 13.49 0.82 -25.92
C ASP A 28 13.46 2.14 -25.15
N SER A 29 14.47 2.96 -25.42
CA SER A 29 14.75 4.24 -24.81
C SER A 29 14.18 5.35 -25.68
N SER A 30 13.30 6.21 -25.13
CA SER A 30 13.21 7.58 -25.62
C SER A 30 12.66 8.57 -24.56
N ASN A 31 13.50 9.57 -24.35
CA ASN A 31 13.33 10.87 -23.70
C ASN A 31 11.96 11.56 -23.96
N VAL A 32 11.42 12.25 -22.95
CA VAL A 32 10.83 13.60 -23.13
C VAL A 32 10.68 14.38 -21.80
N ASN A 33 11.43 15.48 -21.75
CA ASN A 33 11.23 16.79 -21.09
C ASN A 33 10.00 17.00 -20.17
N GLY A 34 10.27 17.46 -18.95
CA GLY A 34 9.28 18.06 -18.05
C GLY A 34 8.83 19.46 -18.48
N PRO A 35 7.80 20.01 -17.81
CA PRO A 35 8.05 21.30 -17.15
C PRO A 35 7.27 21.54 -15.83
N ASN A 36 7.87 22.46 -15.06
CA ASN A 36 7.31 23.48 -14.18
C ASN A 36 6.38 23.11 -13.02
N VAL A 37 6.99 23.29 -11.84
CA VAL A 37 6.37 23.53 -10.54
C VAL A 37 5.50 24.80 -10.61
N LEU A 38 4.19 24.65 -10.39
CA LEU A 38 3.30 25.78 -10.18
C LEU A 38 2.94 25.85 -8.70
N SER A 39 3.32 26.96 -8.06
CA SER A 39 2.90 27.34 -6.72
C SER A 39 1.38 27.58 -6.71
N TRP A 40 0.65 26.89 -5.83
CA TRP A 40 -0.78 27.13 -5.64
C TRP A 40 -1.01 27.76 -4.27
N SER A 41 -1.50 29.00 -4.28
CA SER A 41 -2.01 29.71 -3.12
C SER A 41 -3.48 29.35 -2.95
N SER A 42 -3.82 28.57 -1.92
CA SER A 42 -5.22 28.22 -1.62
C SER A 42 -5.94 29.38 -0.93
N PRO A 43 -7.16 29.77 -1.36
CA PRO A 43 -8.00 30.71 -0.63
C PRO A 43 -8.63 30.01 0.58
N HIS A 44 -8.50 30.65 1.74
CA HIS A 44 -8.99 30.20 3.04
C HIS A 44 -10.53 30.23 3.05
N LEU A 45 -11.18 29.08 2.82
CA LEU A 45 -12.60 28.88 3.09
C LEU A 45 -12.75 28.15 4.42
N SER A 46 -13.15 28.90 5.45
CA SER A 46 -13.44 28.40 6.79
C SER A 46 -14.70 27.53 6.76
N ALA A 47 -14.56 26.21 6.91
CA ALA A 47 -15.66 25.26 7.09
C ALA A 47 -15.82 24.88 8.58
N PRO A 48 -17.05 24.62 9.06
CA PRO A 48 -17.36 24.51 10.48
C PRO A 48 -16.78 23.25 11.13
N LEU A 49 -16.37 23.40 12.39
CA LEU A 49 -15.99 22.29 13.28
C LEU A 49 -17.20 21.36 13.50
N SER A 50 -17.13 20.13 12.99
CA SER A 50 -18.02 19.05 13.37
C SER A 50 -17.34 17.71 13.04
N GLY A 51 -16.89 16.99 14.07
CA GLY A 51 -16.22 15.69 13.95
C GLY A 51 -17.15 14.53 13.52
N TRP A 52 -18.27 14.82 12.87
CA TRP A 52 -19.28 13.84 12.48
C TRP A 52 -19.06 13.37 11.03
N VAL A 53 -19.00 12.06 10.84
CA VAL A 53 -18.96 11.40 9.53
C VAL A 53 -20.27 10.65 9.34
N ALA A 54 -21.04 10.96 8.29
CA ALA A 54 -22.30 10.26 8.04
C ALA A 54 -22.06 8.77 7.73
N PRO A 55 -22.95 7.84 8.17
CA PRO A 55 -22.79 6.41 7.92
C PRO A 55 -22.61 6.04 6.44
N PRO A 56 -21.91 4.93 6.14
CA PRO A 56 -21.78 4.43 4.77
C PRO A 56 -23.12 3.90 4.25
N SER A 57 -23.32 4.09 2.96
CA SER A 57 -24.39 3.49 2.16
C SER A 57 -23.93 2.17 1.55
N SER A 58 -24.86 1.41 0.95
CA SER A 58 -24.54 0.16 0.26
C SER A 58 -23.59 0.32 -0.94
N SER A 59 -23.48 1.53 -1.50
CA SER A 59 -22.55 1.84 -2.59
C SER A 59 -21.14 2.21 -2.13
N ASP A 60 -20.92 2.41 -0.83
CA ASP A 60 -19.61 2.83 -0.30
C ASP A 60 -18.64 1.66 -0.09
N GLY A 61 -19.09 0.40 -0.16
CA GLY A 61 -18.21 -0.77 -0.13
C GLY A 61 -18.89 -2.07 0.31
N TYR A 62 -18.08 -3.12 0.49
CA TYR A 62 -18.51 -4.49 0.77
C TYR A 62 -17.56 -5.17 1.78
N ASN A 63 -18.05 -6.18 2.53
CA ASN A 63 -17.26 -7.00 3.46
C ASN A 63 -16.40 -6.22 4.48
N GLY A 64 -16.95 -5.15 5.06
CA GLY A 64 -16.25 -4.34 6.05
C GLY A 64 -15.16 -3.44 5.46
N HIS A 65 -15.17 -3.21 4.15
CA HIS A 65 -14.39 -2.16 3.50
C HIS A 65 -15.31 -1.00 3.11
N ILE A 66 -14.80 0.22 3.26
CA ILE A 66 -15.20 1.37 2.44
C ILE A 66 -14.23 1.38 1.25
N LEU A 67 -14.73 1.15 0.03
CA LEU A 67 -13.90 0.88 -1.15
C LEU A 67 -14.32 1.76 -2.32
N LYS A 68 -13.32 2.34 -3.01
CA LYS A 68 -13.50 3.00 -4.30
C LYS A 68 -12.57 2.40 -5.35
N ASP A 69 -13.14 1.95 -6.45
CA ASP A 69 -12.39 1.59 -7.66
C ASP A 69 -12.22 2.83 -8.54
N PHE A 70 -10.98 3.20 -8.80
CA PHE A 70 -10.58 4.26 -9.70
C PHE A 70 -10.07 3.67 -11.03
N ASN A 71 -10.30 4.40 -12.10
CA ASN A 71 -9.86 4.09 -13.46
C ASN A 71 -9.28 5.34 -14.14
N GLU A 72 -8.92 5.24 -15.42
CA GLU A 72 -8.34 6.34 -16.21
C GLU A 72 -9.17 7.61 -16.16
N GLU A 73 -10.49 7.48 -16.26
CA GLU A 73 -11.44 8.59 -16.33
C GLU A 73 -11.79 9.17 -14.96
N THR A 74 -11.78 8.32 -13.92
CA THR A 74 -12.25 8.69 -12.58
C THR A 74 -11.13 9.13 -11.65
N SER A 75 -9.86 8.90 -11.98
CA SER A 75 -8.68 9.31 -11.18
C SER A 75 -8.36 10.81 -11.26
N THR A 76 -9.38 11.66 -11.15
CA THR A 76 -9.25 13.13 -11.15
C THR A 76 -8.98 13.64 -9.73
N ALA A 77 -8.34 14.81 -9.63
CA ALA A 77 -8.09 15.47 -8.34
C ALA A 77 -9.38 15.69 -7.54
N GLU A 78 -10.45 16.13 -8.21
CA GLU A 78 -11.75 16.34 -7.60
C GLU A 78 -12.34 15.05 -7.03
N ASN A 79 -12.34 13.95 -7.78
CA ASN A 79 -12.92 12.69 -7.31
C ASN A 79 -12.12 12.10 -6.14
N ILE A 80 -10.79 12.20 -6.20
CA ILE A 80 -9.90 11.75 -5.13
C ILE A 80 -10.14 12.56 -3.86
N HIS A 81 -10.20 13.89 -3.98
CA HIS A 81 -10.46 14.78 -2.85
C HIS A 81 -11.84 14.54 -2.23
N GLN A 82 -12.88 14.40 -3.05
CA GLN A 82 -14.24 14.10 -2.58
C GLN A 82 -14.29 12.77 -1.80
N TYR A 83 -13.62 11.73 -2.29
CA TYR A 83 -13.53 10.45 -1.59
C TYR A 83 -12.80 10.57 -0.24
N CYS A 84 -11.63 11.22 -0.21
CA CYS A 84 -10.82 11.37 1.00
C CYS A 84 -11.51 12.27 2.04
N SER A 85 -12.16 13.34 1.59
CA SER A 85 -12.96 14.23 2.45
C SER A 85 -14.19 13.55 3.04
N ARG A 86 -14.83 12.66 2.29
CA ARG A 86 -15.97 11.86 2.76
C ARG A 86 -15.56 10.83 3.80
N TRP A 87 -14.39 10.20 3.61
CA TRP A 87 -13.88 9.09 4.43
C TRP A 87 -12.48 9.36 5.01
N PRO A 88 -12.31 10.38 5.87
CA PRO A 88 -11.02 10.69 6.47
C PRO A 88 -10.69 9.65 7.55
N PRO A 89 -9.53 8.96 7.49
CA PRO A 89 -9.24 7.82 8.37
C PRO A 89 -9.28 8.15 9.86
N HIS A 90 -8.85 9.36 10.22
CA HIS A 90 -8.79 9.83 11.60
C HIS A 90 -10.19 10.08 12.22
N ARG A 91 -11.24 10.29 11.41
CA ARG A 91 -12.62 10.53 11.89
C ARG A 91 -13.60 9.43 11.54
N THR A 92 -13.32 8.57 10.56
CA THR A 92 -14.21 7.47 10.21
C THR A 92 -14.31 6.49 11.39
N PRO A 93 -15.50 6.25 11.95
CA PRO A 93 -15.67 5.31 13.06
C PRO A 93 -15.24 3.88 12.72
N VAL A 94 -14.57 3.21 13.65
CA VAL A 94 -14.18 1.79 13.53
C VAL A 94 -15.39 0.85 13.39
N THR A 95 -16.58 1.28 13.79
CA THR A 95 -17.83 0.54 13.62
C THR A 95 -18.35 0.56 12.17
N TYR A 96 -17.85 1.46 11.32
CA TYR A 96 -18.29 1.56 9.92
C TYR A 96 -17.54 0.61 9.01
N CYS A 97 -16.26 0.36 9.28
CA CYS A 97 -15.41 -0.50 8.46
C CYS A 97 -14.17 -0.97 9.22
N ASN A 98 -13.55 -2.04 8.72
CA ASN A 98 -12.19 -2.44 9.10
C ASN A 98 -11.12 -1.68 8.32
N TRP A 99 -11.45 -1.25 7.10
CA TRP A 99 -10.54 -0.63 6.14
C TRP A 99 -11.24 0.40 5.27
N ILE A 100 -10.56 1.50 5.01
CA ILE A 100 -10.82 2.43 3.91
C ILE A 100 -9.83 2.07 2.80
N SER A 101 -10.28 1.96 1.56
CA SER A 101 -9.52 1.30 0.50
C SER A 101 -9.75 1.93 -0.87
N VAL A 102 -8.70 1.95 -1.68
CA VAL A 102 -8.76 2.32 -3.10
C VAL A 102 -8.10 1.25 -3.96
N ASN A 103 -8.65 1.03 -5.14
CA ASN A 103 -8.01 0.24 -6.20
C ASN A 103 -7.83 1.12 -7.43
N ARG A 104 -6.73 0.89 -8.16
CA ARG A 104 -6.50 1.45 -9.50
C ARG A 104 -6.09 0.31 -10.42
N ASP A 105 -6.93 0.03 -11.42
CA ASP A 105 -6.72 -1.00 -12.45
C ASP A 105 -6.11 -2.29 -11.90
N THR A 106 -6.65 -2.78 -10.77
CA THR A 106 -6.19 -4.02 -10.18
C THR A 106 -6.67 -5.17 -11.07
N VAL A 107 -5.74 -5.85 -11.73
CA VAL A 107 -6.05 -7.09 -12.44
C VAL A 107 -6.49 -8.13 -11.41
N ALA A 108 -7.61 -8.81 -11.65
CA ALA A 108 -8.01 -9.94 -10.84
C ALA A 108 -6.87 -10.97 -10.83
N LYS A 109 -6.50 -11.45 -9.63
CA LYS A 109 -5.43 -12.44 -9.42
C LYS A 109 -5.85 -13.84 -9.90
N ALA A 110 -6.34 -13.97 -11.13
CA ALA A 110 -6.63 -15.26 -11.73
C ALA A 110 -5.31 -16.04 -11.88
N GLY A 111 -5.23 -17.23 -11.28
CA GLY A 111 -4.05 -18.11 -11.34
C GLY A 111 -3.02 -17.97 -10.20
N GLN A 112 -3.27 -17.16 -9.16
CA GLN A 112 -2.38 -17.13 -7.97
C GLN A 112 -2.50 -18.36 -7.06
N GLU A 113 -3.61 -19.10 -7.10
CA GLU A 113 -3.82 -20.25 -6.20
C GLU A 113 -2.76 -21.33 -6.41
N ASN A 114 -2.47 -21.69 -7.67
CA ASN A 114 -1.43 -22.66 -8.02
C ASN A 114 -0.02 -22.20 -7.55
N GLN A 115 0.25 -20.90 -7.60
CA GLN A 115 1.53 -20.31 -7.17
C GLN A 115 1.67 -20.35 -5.64
N VAL A 116 0.59 -20.06 -4.91
CA VAL A 116 0.57 -20.14 -3.44
C VAL A 116 0.70 -21.59 -2.95
N ASP A 117 0.11 -22.55 -3.66
CA ASP A 117 0.23 -23.97 -3.31
C ASP A 117 1.65 -24.50 -3.57
N ALA A 118 2.28 -24.08 -4.67
CA ALA A 118 3.70 -24.36 -4.92
C ALA A 118 4.60 -23.78 -3.81
N LEU A 119 4.37 -22.52 -3.43
CA LEU A 119 5.10 -21.86 -2.33
C LEU A 119 5.00 -22.66 -1.02
N LYS A 120 3.79 -23.04 -0.62
CA LYS A 120 3.54 -23.82 0.60
C LYS A 120 4.20 -25.19 0.55
N SER A 121 4.18 -25.84 -0.61
CA SER A 121 4.81 -27.14 -0.81
C SER A 121 6.33 -27.06 -0.64
N SER A 122 6.98 -26.06 -1.24
CA SER A 122 8.42 -25.81 -1.06
C SER A 122 8.76 -25.47 0.39
N PHE A 123 7.91 -24.69 1.07
CA PHE A 123 8.09 -24.40 2.49
C PHE A 123 7.98 -25.64 3.38
N HIS A 124 7.01 -26.53 3.13
CA HIS A 124 6.93 -27.82 3.83
C HIS A 124 8.17 -28.69 3.60
N ALA A 125 8.74 -28.67 2.38
CA ALA A 125 9.99 -29.36 2.09
C ALA A 125 11.17 -28.80 2.90
N LEU A 126 11.24 -27.48 3.10
CA LEU A 126 12.24 -26.88 4.00
C LEU A 126 12.01 -27.30 5.46
N LEU A 127 10.77 -27.28 5.94
CA LEU A 127 10.44 -27.72 7.31
C LEU A 127 10.84 -29.17 7.56
N ALA A 128 10.63 -30.05 6.58
CA ALA A 128 11.02 -31.45 6.68
C ALA A 128 12.54 -31.66 6.76
N ARG A 129 13.34 -30.70 6.28
CA ARG A 129 14.81 -30.73 6.37
C ARG A 129 15.33 -30.27 7.72
N GLY A 130 14.61 -29.37 8.40
CA GLY A 130 15.00 -28.82 9.71
C GLY A 130 14.79 -27.30 9.79
N ASN A 131 14.63 -26.79 11.01
CA ASN A 131 14.37 -25.36 11.25
C ASN A 131 15.55 -24.46 10.83
N GLU A 132 16.77 -24.99 10.84
CA GLU A 132 17.98 -24.30 10.41
C GLU A 132 17.98 -23.95 8.91
N PHE A 133 17.13 -24.60 8.11
CA PHE A 133 16.96 -24.30 6.69
C PHE A 133 15.89 -23.23 6.42
N ILE A 134 15.20 -22.76 7.46
CA ILE A 134 14.23 -21.66 7.38
C ILE A 134 14.99 -20.35 7.62
N THR A 135 15.55 -19.80 6.53
CA THR A 135 16.33 -18.56 6.52
C THR A 135 15.66 -17.53 5.62
N VAL A 136 16.09 -16.28 5.71
CA VAL A 136 15.61 -15.22 4.81
C VAL A 136 15.86 -15.61 3.35
N ASP A 137 17.06 -16.08 3.04
CA ASP A 137 17.45 -16.44 1.67
C ASP A 137 16.65 -17.63 1.12
N SER A 138 16.39 -18.66 1.95
CA SER A 138 15.60 -19.81 1.48
C SER A 138 14.15 -19.43 1.24
N LEU A 139 13.59 -18.51 2.03
CA LEU A 139 12.25 -17.97 1.82
C LEU A 139 12.16 -17.10 0.57
N ASP A 140 13.17 -16.27 0.32
CA ASP A 140 13.24 -15.43 -0.89
C ASP A 140 13.36 -16.31 -2.13
N GLN A 141 14.16 -17.38 -2.07
CA GLN A 141 14.31 -18.35 -3.15
C GLN A 141 12.99 -19.03 -3.50
N ILE A 142 12.27 -19.59 -2.52
CA ILE A 142 11.00 -20.28 -2.80
C ILE A 142 9.90 -19.31 -3.26
N ALA A 143 9.94 -18.04 -2.82
CA ALA A 143 9.03 -17.01 -3.29
C ALA A 143 9.26 -16.65 -4.76
N CYS A 144 10.53 -16.56 -5.17
CA CYS A 144 10.92 -16.38 -6.58
C CYS A 144 10.50 -17.58 -7.44
N GLU A 145 10.82 -18.80 -7.01
CA GLU A 145 10.48 -20.03 -7.74
C GLU A 145 8.98 -20.24 -7.92
N SER A 146 8.18 -19.84 -6.92
CA SER A 146 6.73 -19.92 -6.97
C SER A 146 6.06 -18.68 -7.57
N ASN A 147 6.84 -17.67 -7.99
CA ASN A 147 6.36 -16.38 -8.47
C ASN A 147 5.42 -15.63 -7.48
N VAL A 148 5.65 -15.78 -6.17
CA VAL A 148 4.96 -15.04 -5.09
C VAL A 148 5.87 -13.94 -4.56
N VAL A 149 6.28 -13.04 -5.45
CA VAL A 149 7.27 -11.98 -5.17
C VAL A 149 6.66 -10.63 -4.78
N SER A 150 5.32 -10.52 -4.79
CA SER A 150 4.64 -9.30 -4.37
C SER A 150 4.70 -9.07 -2.86
N GLY A 151 4.45 -7.84 -2.44
CA GLY A 151 4.29 -7.49 -1.04
C GLY A 151 3.51 -6.21 -0.87
N LYS A 152 3.34 -5.81 0.39
CA LYS A 152 2.65 -4.58 0.77
C LYS A 152 3.54 -3.71 1.63
N TRP A 153 3.55 -2.42 1.32
CA TRP A 153 4.07 -1.42 2.22
C TRP A 153 3.07 -1.20 3.35
N LEU A 154 3.57 -1.21 4.57
CA LEU A 154 2.88 -0.83 5.78
C LEU A 154 3.41 0.53 6.18
N ILE A 155 2.57 1.55 6.07
CA ILE A 155 2.88 2.88 6.55
C ILE A 155 2.00 3.13 7.74
N PHE A 156 2.60 3.68 8.78
CA PHE A 156 1.89 4.13 9.95
C PHE A 156 2.34 5.57 10.17
N SER A 157 1.37 6.45 10.34
CA SER A 157 1.57 7.88 10.54
C SER A 157 1.05 8.24 11.92
N ASP A 158 1.61 9.30 12.49
CA ASP A 158 0.94 9.94 13.62
C ASP A 158 -0.43 10.47 13.17
N SER A 159 -1.33 10.71 14.13
CA SER A 159 -2.70 11.16 13.83
C SER A 159 -2.79 12.55 13.19
N ARG A 160 -1.73 13.37 13.26
CA ARG A 160 -1.68 14.72 12.68
C ARG A 160 -1.29 14.60 11.21
N GLY A 161 -2.07 15.22 10.33
CA GLY A 161 -1.81 15.13 8.90
C GLY A 161 -2.20 13.79 8.27
N LEU A 162 -2.82 12.85 9.01
CA LEU A 162 -3.19 11.53 8.48
C LEU A 162 -4.19 11.61 7.31
N ALA A 163 -5.05 12.64 7.27
CA ALA A 163 -6.00 12.78 6.18
C ALA A 163 -5.32 13.23 4.89
N GLU A 164 -4.47 14.24 5.00
CA GLU A 164 -3.68 14.82 3.94
C GLU A 164 -2.72 13.76 3.39
N PHE A 165 -2.01 13.07 4.29
CA PHE A 165 -1.12 11.97 3.93
C PHE A 165 -1.86 10.81 3.25
N TRP A 166 -3.06 10.46 3.72
CA TRP A 166 -3.88 9.45 3.04
C TRP A 166 -4.28 9.89 1.64
N GLU A 167 -4.66 11.15 1.46
CA GLU A 167 -4.99 11.71 0.14
C GLU A 167 -3.78 11.68 -0.80
N ASP A 168 -2.59 12.00 -0.32
CA ASP A 168 -1.33 11.88 -1.06
C ASP A 168 -1.07 10.43 -1.52
N ILE A 169 -1.33 9.44 -0.65
CA ILE A 169 -1.20 8.02 -1.01
C ILE A 169 -2.24 7.61 -2.07
N VAL A 170 -3.49 8.08 -1.95
CA VAL A 170 -4.54 7.80 -2.95
C VAL A 170 -4.18 8.42 -4.29
N TRP A 171 -3.70 9.67 -4.30
CA TRP A 171 -3.20 10.36 -5.49
C TRP A 171 -2.02 9.62 -6.13
N LEU A 172 -1.05 9.20 -5.31
CA LEU A 172 0.10 8.45 -5.76
C LEU A 172 -0.32 7.14 -6.45
N VAL A 173 -1.25 6.39 -5.86
CA VAL A 173 -1.73 5.11 -6.43
C VAL A 173 -2.55 5.33 -7.70
N CYS A 174 -3.51 6.25 -7.68
CA CYS A 174 -4.52 6.37 -8.73
C CYS A 174 -4.03 7.20 -9.92
N SER A 175 -3.26 8.26 -9.67
CA SER A 175 -2.88 9.25 -10.69
C SER A 175 -1.41 9.10 -11.11
N THR A 176 -0.48 8.94 -10.16
CA THR A 176 0.96 8.86 -10.49
C THR A 176 1.37 7.45 -10.95
N ARG A 177 1.11 6.42 -10.13
CA ARG A 177 1.45 5.03 -10.44
C ARG A 177 0.48 4.39 -11.42
N ARG A 178 -0.77 4.86 -11.43
CA ARG A 178 -1.86 4.37 -12.30
C ARG A 178 -2.13 2.86 -12.16
N LYS A 179 -1.69 2.24 -11.06
CA LYS A 179 -1.92 0.82 -10.75
C LYS A 179 -1.76 0.53 -9.26
N GLY A 180 -2.49 -0.46 -8.76
CA GLY A 180 -2.31 -1.05 -7.44
C GLY A 180 -3.47 -0.79 -6.49
N CYS A 181 -3.25 -1.05 -5.20
CA CYS A 181 -4.24 -0.80 -4.16
C CYS A 181 -3.56 -0.23 -2.92
N ALA A 182 -4.30 0.61 -2.19
CA ALA A 182 -3.90 1.10 -0.88
C ALA A 182 -5.06 0.95 0.09
N LYS A 183 -4.73 0.71 1.37
CA LYS A 183 -5.70 0.54 2.43
C LYS A 183 -5.19 1.21 3.69
N VAL A 184 -6.09 1.88 4.40
CA VAL A 184 -5.82 2.51 5.68
C VAL A 184 -6.88 2.08 6.68
N SER A 185 -6.47 1.84 7.93
CA SER A 185 -7.42 1.55 8.99
C SER A 185 -8.11 2.84 9.45
N PRO A 186 -9.40 2.79 9.83
CA PRO A 186 -9.97 3.88 10.62
C PRO A 186 -9.22 4.03 11.94
N ASN A 187 -9.34 5.20 12.58
CA ASN A 187 -8.61 5.53 13.80
C ASN A 187 -8.78 4.46 14.90
N LYS A 188 -7.70 3.76 15.22
CA LYS A 188 -7.63 2.73 16.27
C LYS A 188 -6.79 3.16 17.48
N GLY A 189 -6.30 4.40 17.52
CA GLY A 189 -5.58 4.96 18.68
C GLY A 189 -4.16 4.44 18.89
N HIS A 190 -3.40 4.13 17.82
CA HIS A 190 -2.02 3.66 17.93
C HIS A 190 -1.09 4.33 16.90
N ASP A 191 0.11 4.74 17.33
CA ASP A 191 1.19 5.30 16.48
C ASP A 191 2.24 4.23 16.14
N HIS A 192 2.72 4.14 14.89
CA HIS A 192 3.67 3.09 14.45
C HIS A 192 4.55 3.51 13.24
N TYR A 193 5.40 2.58 12.73
CA TYR A 193 6.55 2.77 11.80
C TYR A 193 6.34 2.24 10.37
N ILE A 194 6.96 2.85 9.36
CA ILE A 194 6.98 2.35 7.96
C ILE A 194 7.78 1.03 7.83
N GLY A 195 7.25 0.04 7.11
CA GLY A 195 7.95 -1.22 6.75
C GLY A 195 7.33 -1.91 5.54
N PHE A 196 8.02 -2.88 4.93
CA PHE A 196 7.50 -3.69 3.83
C PHE A 196 7.25 -5.13 4.29
N LYS A 197 6.12 -5.72 3.91
CA LYS A 197 5.80 -7.13 4.19
C LYS A 197 5.52 -7.90 2.91
N MET A 198 6.33 -8.91 2.63
CA MET A 198 6.13 -9.82 1.50
C MET A 198 4.82 -10.61 1.64
N ASP A 199 4.14 -10.83 0.53
CA ASP A 199 2.95 -11.69 0.51
C ASP A 199 3.31 -13.14 0.80
N ALA A 200 4.47 -13.63 0.34
CA ALA A 200 4.99 -14.95 0.68
C ALA A 200 5.01 -15.19 2.20
N TYR A 201 5.51 -14.22 2.98
CA TYR A 201 5.56 -14.32 4.44
C TYR A 201 4.15 -14.38 5.05
N THR A 202 3.19 -13.69 4.45
CA THR A 202 1.78 -13.77 4.86
C THR A 202 1.20 -15.16 4.60
N HIS A 203 1.46 -15.75 3.43
CA HIS A 203 0.97 -17.07 3.05
C HIS A 203 1.63 -18.21 3.85
N LEU A 204 2.89 -18.03 4.26
CA LEU A 204 3.66 -19.00 5.04
C LEU A 204 3.46 -18.85 6.56
N GLY A 205 2.65 -17.89 7.01
CA GLY A 205 2.40 -17.69 8.44
C GLY A 205 3.55 -17.00 9.20
N ILE A 206 4.43 -16.30 8.50
CA ILE A 206 5.57 -15.58 9.09
C ILE A 206 5.07 -14.23 9.61
N TYR A 207 4.76 -14.22 10.91
CA TYR A 207 4.32 -13.05 11.67
C TYR A 207 5.34 -12.70 12.77
N GLY A 208 5.02 -11.67 13.57
CA GLY A 208 5.84 -11.32 14.73
C GLY A 208 5.94 -12.50 15.70
N LYS A 209 7.14 -12.70 16.28
CA LYS A 209 7.44 -13.79 17.22
C LYS A 209 7.26 -15.20 16.65
N ASN A 210 7.49 -15.39 15.35
CA ASN A 210 7.52 -16.73 14.75
C ASN A 210 8.70 -17.58 15.33
N PRO A 211 8.59 -18.92 15.29
CA PRO A 211 9.57 -19.82 15.90
C PRO A 211 10.97 -19.78 15.27
N TRP A 212 11.11 -19.17 14.09
CA TRP A 212 12.38 -19.08 13.36
C TRP A 212 13.12 -17.75 13.62
N GLY A 213 12.56 -16.85 14.44
CA GLY A 213 13.17 -15.55 14.75
C GLY A 213 13.24 -14.58 13.56
N ILE A 214 12.58 -14.89 12.45
CA ILE A 214 12.62 -14.09 11.22
C ILE A 214 11.80 -12.82 11.40
N ARG A 215 12.32 -11.67 10.99
CA ARG A 215 11.54 -10.43 11.04
C ARG A 215 10.45 -10.47 9.96
N PRO A 216 9.17 -10.24 10.30
CA PRO A 216 8.08 -10.28 9.33
C PRO A 216 8.04 -9.07 8.40
N ASN A 217 8.78 -8.01 8.75
CA ASN A 217 8.95 -6.81 7.96
C ASN A 217 10.37 -6.79 7.39
N ARG A 218 10.48 -6.52 6.09
CA ARG A 218 11.72 -6.17 5.40
C ARG A 218 11.78 -4.65 5.29
N TYR A 219 12.98 -4.11 5.39
CA TYR A 219 13.26 -2.70 5.11
C TYR A 219 14.09 -2.66 3.83
N TRP A 220 13.84 -1.67 2.98
CA TRP A 220 14.74 -1.39 1.86
C TRP A 220 16.08 -0.94 2.45
N GLN A 221 17.18 -1.60 2.09
CA GLN A 221 18.55 -1.17 2.38
C GLN A 221 19.15 -0.56 1.11
#